data_AF-A0A8T3SVE9-F1
#
_entry.id   AF-A0A8T3SVE9-F1
#
_cell.length_a   1.000
_cell.length_b   1.000
_cell.length_c   1.000
_cell.angle_alpha   90.00
_cell.angle_beta   90.00
_cell.angle_gamma   90.00
#
_symmetry.space_group_name_H-M   'P 1'
#
loop_
_entity.id
_entity.type
_entity.pdbx_description
1 polymer ?
#
loop_
_entity_poly.entity_id
_entity_poly.type
_entity_poly.pdbx_seq_one_letter_code
_entity_poly.pdbx_strand_id
1 'polypeptide(L)' 'MAVPNPAVDKVPTGYKYGWHDPEMKPLHVMKKGLSREVVEEISRIKGEPQWMTDLRLKAYR' A
#
# COMPACT_ATOMS: atom_id res chain seq x y z
N MET A 1 -28.66 -10.25 -0.88
CA MET A 1 -28.13 -9.89 0.46
C MET A 1 -27.07 -10.91 0.81
N ALA A 2 -25.82 -10.50 1.04
CA ALA A 2 -24.77 -11.43 1.45
C ALA A 2 -25.08 -11.94 2.86
N VAL A 3 -25.19 -13.26 3.02
CA VAL A 3 -25.40 -13.89 4.34
C VAL A 3 -24.12 -13.69 5.15
N PRO A 4 -24.18 -13.15 6.38
CA PRO A 4 -22.99 -13.01 7.21
C PRO A 4 -22.42 -14.39 7.54
N ASN A 5 -21.13 -14.59 7.30
CA ASN A 5 -20.44 -15.83 7.64
C ASN A 5 -20.23 -15.88 9.17
N PRO A 6 -20.85 -16.80 9.92
CA PRO A 6 -20.75 -16.85 11.38
C PRO A 6 -19.32 -17.16 11.90
N ALA A 7 -18.38 -17.46 11.00
CA ALA A 7 -16.99 -17.70 11.34
C ALA A 7 -16.17 -16.41 11.57
N VAL A 8 -16.62 -15.22 11.11
CA VAL A 8 -15.85 -13.98 11.31
C VAL A 8 -15.72 -13.59 12.79
N ASP A 9 -16.73 -13.88 13.61
CA ASP A 9 -16.70 -13.59 15.05
C ASP A 9 -15.70 -14.44 15.83
N LYS A 10 -15.23 -15.54 15.24
CA LYS A 10 -14.32 -16.50 15.88
C LYS A 10 -12.86 -16.30 15.49
N VAL A 11 -12.54 -15.32 14.66
CA VAL A 11 -11.16 -15.00 14.28
C VAL A 11 -10.52 -14.23 15.43
N PRO A 12 -9.45 -14.74 16.07
CA PRO A 12 -8.73 -14.00 17.10
C PRO A 12 -8.20 -12.69 16.50
N THR A 13 -8.63 -11.55 17.04
CA THR A 13 -8.25 -10.21 16.55
C THR A 13 -6.79 -9.84 16.84
N GLY A 14 -6.06 -10.68 17.56
CA GLY A 14 -4.64 -10.51 17.87
C GLY A 14 -3.81 -11.67 17.33
N TYR A 15 -3.41 -11.58 16.06
CA TYR A 15 -2.39 -12.48 15.53
C TYR A 15 -1.10 -12.23 16.31
N LYS A 16 -0.53 -13.28 16.94
CA LYS A 16 0.67 -13.18 17.79
C LYS A 16 1.88 -12.53 17.08
N TYR A 17 1.92 -12.65 15.75
CA TYR A 17 2.95 -12.05 14.89
C TYR A 17 2.38 -10.96 13.98
N GLY A 18 1.22 -10.39 14.34
CA GLY A 18 0.55 -9.33 13.60
C GLY A 18 1.18 -7.99 13.89
N TRP A 19 1.53 -7.26 12.83
CA TRP A 19 2.02 -5.89 12.93
C TRP A 19 0.82 -4.96 13.11
N HIS A 20 0.56 -4.54 14.35
CA HIS A 20 -0.44 -3.54 14.68
C HIS A 20 0.23 -2.44 15.51
N ASP A 21 0.58 -1.34 14.86
CA ASP A 21 0.99 -0.11 15.51
C ASP A 21 -0.13 0.93 15.32
N PRO A 22 -0.91 1.23 16.38
CA PRO A 22 -2.03 2.17 16.31
C PRO A 22 -1.59 3.62 16.06
N GLU A 23 -0.32 3.95 16.24
CA GLU A 23 0.22 5.30 16.03
C GLU A 23 0.94 5.46 14.69
N MET A 24 1.03 4.38 13.89
CA MET A 24 1.72 4.40 12.60
C MET A 24 1.00 5.33 11.62
N LYS A 25 1.63 6.46 11.32
CA LYS A 25 1.21 7.37 10.25
C LYS A 25 2.09 7.14 9.02
N PRO A 26 1.51 6.95 7.82
CA PRO A 26 2.29 6.96 6.59
C PRO A 26 3.04 8.29 6.46
N LEU A 27 4.35 8.22 6.19
CA LEU A 27 5.17 9.42 5.93
C LEU A 27 4.68 10.20 4.70
N HIS A 28 4.11 9.48 3.72
CA HIS A 28 3.56 10.04 2.50
C HIS A 28 2.23 9.35 2.18
N VAL A 29 1.18 10.15 1.96
CA VAL A 29 -0.12 9.69 1.50
C VAL A 29 -0.25 10.04 0.02
N MET A 30 -0.22 9.01 -0.83
CA MET A 30 -0.38 9.17 -2.28
C MET A 30 -1.86 9.36 -2.63
N LYS A 31 -2.12 9.93 -3.80
CA LYS A 31 -3.47 9.95 -4.37
C LYS A 31 -3.97 8.51 -4.56
N LYS A 32 -5.28 8.33 -4.40
CA LYS A 32 -5.93 7.03 -4.58
C LYS A 32 -5.91 6.64 -6.06
N GLY A 33 -5.42 5.44 -6.36
CA GLY A 33 -5.33 4.89 -7.71
C GLY A 33 -3.90 4.90 -8.25
N LEU A 34 -3.56 3.89 -9.06
CA LEU A 34 -2.25 3.80 -9.70
C LEU A 34 -2.33 4.55 -11.03
N SER A 35 -1.56 5.64 -11.16
CA SER A 35 -1.38 6.38 -12.40
C SER A 35 0.09 6.56 -12.68
N ARG A 36 0.42 6.93 -13.92
CA ARG A 36 1.80 7.28 -14.30
C ARG A 36 2.40 8.34 -13.37
N GLU A 37 1.63 9.38 -13.08
CA GLU A 37 2.03 10.51 -12.23
C GLU A 37 2.34 10.04 -10.80
N VAL A 38 1.55 9.09 -10.26
CA VAL A 38 1.79 8.50 -8.93
C VAL A 38 3.10 7.73 -8.91
N VAL A 39 3.43 7.00 -9.98
CA VAL A 39 4.70 6.26 -10.09
C VAL A 39 5.91 7.20 -10.14
N GLU A 40 5.79 8.31 -10.88
CA GLU A 40 6.82 9.36 -10.95
C GLU A 40 6.98 10.06 -9.58
N GLU A 41 5.87 10.36 -8.91
CA GLU A 41 5.85 10.96 -7.57
C GLU A 41 6.51 10.06 -6.52
N ILE A 42 6.24 8.75 -6.54
CA ILE A 42 6.90 7.76 -5.67
C ILE A 42 8.43 7.79 -5.87
N SER A 43 8.87 7.81 -7.13
CA SER A 43 10.30 7.78 -7.46
C SER A 43 11.00 9.06 -7.00
N ARG A 44 10.34 10.22 -7.18
CA ARG A 44 10.82 11.52 -6.71
C ARG A 44 10.93 11.59 -5.19
N ILE A 45 9.90 11.14 -4.46
CA ILE A 45 9.89 11.15 -2.99
C ILE A 45 11.01 10.28 -2.43
N LYS A 46 11.31 9.16 -3.09
CA LYS A 46 12.37 8.24 -2.69
C LYS A 46 13.78 8.67 -3.14
N GLY A 47 13.90 9.74 -3.94
CA GLY A 47 15.18 10.17 -4.49
C GLY A 47 15.85 9.12 -5.37
N GLU A 48 15.05 8.34 -6.09
CA GLU A 48 15.57 7.24 -6.91
C GLU A 48 16.28 7.76 -8.17
N PRO A 49 17.36 7.08 -8.62
CA PRO A 49 18.03 7.42 -9.87
C PRO A 49 17.12 7.15 -11.08
N GLN A 50 17.34 7.87 -12.20
CA GLN A 50 16.46 7.87 -13.37
C GLN A 50 16.11 6.45 -13.89
N TRP A 51 17.08 5.54 -13.91
CA TRP A 51 16.87 4.18 -14.39
C TRP A 51 15.85 3.38 -13.56
N MET A 52 15.70 3.69 -12.27
CA MET A 52 14.68 3.08 -11.40
C MET A 52 13.30 3.63 -11.71
N THR A 53 13.18 4.95 -11.91
CA THR A 53 11.94 5.59 -12.34
C THR A 53 11.45 4.99 -13.66
N ASP A 54 12.35 4.83 -14.63
CA ASP A 54 12.03 4.26 -15.94
C ASP A 54 11.59 2.79 -15.85
N LEU A 55 12.23 2.02 -14.96
CA LEU A 55 11.84 0.62 -14.70
C LEU A 55 10.44 0.53 -14.07
N ARG A 56 10.12 1.38 -13.10
CA ARG A 56 8.78 1.44 -12.50
C ARG A 56 7.72 1.86 -13.54
N LEU A 57 8.05 2.84 -14.38
CA LEU A 57 7.16 3.30 -15.46
C LEU A 57 6.92 2.21 -16.50
N LYS A 58 7.94 1.40 -16.81
CA LYS A 58 7.80 0.25 -17.69
C LYS A 58 6.92 -0.83 -17.07
N ALA A 59 7.04 -1.10 -15.78
CA ALA A 59 6.22 -2.09 -15.07
C ALA A 59 4.75 -1.68 -14.91
N TYR A 60 4.46 -0.38 -14.98
CA TYR A 60 3.09 0.14 -14.97
C TYR A 60 2.37 -0.02 -16.32
N ARG A 61 3.12 -0.17 -17.42
CA ARG A 61 2.58 -0.37 -18.77
C ARG A 61 2.40 -1.86 -19.07
#